data_AF-A0A916IAB5-F1
#
_entry.id   AF-A0A916IAB5-F1
#
_cell.length_a   1.000
_cell.length_b   1.000
_cell.length_c   1.000
_cell.angle_alpha   90.00
_cell.angle_beta   90.00
_cell.angle_gamma   90.00
#
_symmetry.space_group_name_H-M   'P 1'
#
loop_
_entity.id
_entity.type
_entity.pdbx_description
1 polymer ?
#
loop_
_entity_poly.entity_id
_entity_poly.type
_entity_poly.pdbx_seq_one_letter_code
_entity_poly.pdbx_strand_id
1 'polypeptide(L)'
;MRYDYFLIWGNGVRYRDSILDMIRSEPDLKIVKILYHTPETIDELVDTVYSYDYAPLQHLKGKTEYLRKTVCEVYFVFVENHSPCEDYFGDGPYRHIESRGLKELKEKIRDTFNPRENGKRTEEHVIHASDNQMQTDYILRYLRLNGIDLFTNKHLSLDAPYHVQKVSSFSIRKIPMFSLRCNIVVGDAIVHVPKRTTVESTPHYRALSGEHHVYDEYVRTYLGMALTDDHCLENLLRLSRDFRYLSPPYDGNYIITRELDDGTFSIIDGVHRAAILKHRGVDEVIVAVIDQDLSC
;
A
#
# COMPACT_ATOMS: atom_id res chain seq x y z
N MET A 1 7.78 15.89 7.75
CA MET A 1 7.06 14.81 7.05
C MET A 1 7.53 14.74 5.61
N ARG A 2 7.81 13.53 5.12
CA ARG A 2 8.16 13.26 3.71
C ARG A 2 7.66 11.88 3.30
N TYR A 3 7.81 11.50 2.04
CA TYR A 3 7.52 10.15 1.58
C TYR A 3 8.81 9.39 1.26
N ASP A 4 8.91 8.18 1.77
CA ASP A 4 10.00 7.25 1.54
C ASP A 4 9.45 5.97 0.90
N TYR A 5 10.32 5.11 0.38
CA TYR A 5 9.93 3.77 -0.04
C TYR A 5 10.91 2.72 0.48
N PHE A 6 10.39 1.50 0.65
CA PHE A 6 11.17 0.28 0.73
C PHE A 6 10.97 -0.53 -0.55
N LEU A 7 12.02 -1.23 -0.97
CA LEU A 7 11.99 -2.19 -2.07
C LEU A 7 12.38 -3.55 -1.50
N ILE A 8 11.45 -4.50 -1.55
CA ILE A 8 11.68 -5.90 -1.22
C ILE A 8 12.13 -6.59 -2.50
N TRP A 9 13.38 -7.05 -2.52
CA TRP A 9 13.96 -7.77 -3.65
C TRP A 9 13.38 -9.18 -3.79
N GLY A 10 13.57 -9.83 -4.94
CA GLY A 10 13.03 -11.17 -5.21
C GLY A 10 13.41 -12.23 -4.17
N ASN A 11 14.63 -12.20 -3.65
CA ASN A 11 15.07 -13.07 -2.54
C ASN A 11 14.42 -12.76 -1.18
N GLY A 12 13.83 -11.57 -1.04
CA GLY A 12 13.09 -11.11 0.13
C GLY A 12 11.59 -11.36 0.08
N VAL A 13 11.01 -11.64 -1.09
CA VAL A 13 9.55 -11.77 -1.28
C VAL A 13 8.91 -12.82 -0.36
N ARG A 14 9.60 -13.93 -0.10
CA ARG A 14 9.13 -14.96 0.86
C ARG A 14 8.94 -14.45 2.30
N TYR A 15 9.55 -13.32 2.65
CA TYR A 15 9.46 -12.66 3.95
C TYR A 15 8.56 -11.42 3.92
N ARG A 16 7.88 -11.14 2.79
CA ARG A 16 7.10 -9.93 2.56
C ARG A 16 6.20 -9.57 3.74
N ASP A 17 5.37 -10.50 4.21
CA ASP A 17 4.39 -10.22 5.26
C ASP A 17 5.08 -9.82 6.59
N SER A 18 6.15 -10.54 6.98
CA SER A 18 6.93 -10.20 8.18
C SER A 18 7.70 -8.89 8.04
N ILE A 19 8.18 -8.56 6.84
CA ILE A 19 8.82 -7.27 6.56
C ILE A 19 7.79 -6.14 6.69
N LEU A 20 6.59 -6.31 6.12
CA LEU A 20 5.51 -5.34 6.24
C LEU A 20 5.10 -5.14 7.70
N ASP A 21 5.04 -6.21 8.50
CA ASP A 21 4.73 -6.10 9.92
C ASP A 21 5.80 -5.33 10.69
N MET A 22 7.08 -5.50 10.36
CA MET A 22 8.15 -4.67 10.93
C MET A 22 7.98 -3.19 10.55
N ILE A 23 7.63 -2.88 9.30
CA ILE A 23 7.38 -1.49 8.86
C ILE A 23 6.17 -0.91 9.59
N ARG A 24 5.07 -1.66 9.73
CA ARG A 24 3.86 -1.25 10.47
C ARG A 24 4.10 -1.03 11.96
N SER A 25 5.11 -1.69 12.53
CA SER A 25 5.46 -1.55 13.94
C SER A 25 6.21 -0.25 14.25
N GLU A 26 6.73 0.44 13.22
CA GLU A 26 7.40 1.73 13.41
C GLU A 26 6.37 2.87 13.51
N PRO A 27 6.31 3.60 14.64
CA PRO A 27 5.25 4.58 14.91
C PRO A 27 5.29 5.80 14.00
N ASP A 28 6.47 6.14 13.48
CA ASP A 28 6.69 7.29 12.60
C ASP A 28 6.47 6.98 11.12
N LEU A 29 6.14 5.72 10.78
CA LEU A 29 5.91 5.28 9.43
C LEU A 29 4.47 4.83 9.24
N LYS A 30 3.85 5.29 8.16
CA LYS A 30 2.55 4.79 7.70
C LYS A 30 2.67 4.31 6.28
N ILE A 31 2.39 3.03 6.05
CA ILE A 31 2.32 2.50 4.68
C ILE A 31 1.14 3.15 3.96
N VAL A 32 1.42 3.80 2.83
CA VAL A 32 0.42 4.48 2.00
C VAL A 32 0.12 3.73 0.71
N LYS A 33 1.08 2.94 0.21
CA LYS A 33 0.89 2.13 -0.99
C LYS A 33 1.86 0.96 -1.05
N ILE A 34 1.38 -0.19 -1.52
CA ILE A 34 2.16 -1.38 -1.81
C ILE A 34 1.94 -1.72 -3.28
N LEU A 35 3.03 -2.01 -4.00
CA LEU A 35 3.00 -2.40 -5.42
C LEU A 35 3.92 -3.57 -5.68
N TYR A 36 3.38 -4.62 -6.28
CA TYR A 36 4.14 -5.68 -6.93
C TYR A 36 4.58 -5.19 -8.30
N HIS A 37 5.83 -5.48 -8.67
CA HIS A 37 6.40 -5.13 -9.96
C HIS A 37 7.27 -6.26 -10.49
N THR A 38 7.14 -6.54 -11.78
CA THR A 38 7.99 -7.47 -12.53
C THR A 38 8.79 -6.62 -13.52
N PRO A 39 10.04 -6.25 -13.20
CA PRO A 39 10.87 -5.49 -14.15
C PRO A 39 11.20 -6.38 -15.37
N GLU A 40 11.46 -5.74 -16.51
CA GLU A 40 11.88 -6.47 -17.73
C GLU A 40 13.21 -7.19 -17.50
N THR A 41 14.15 -6.51 -16.83
CA THR A 41 15.39 -7.11 -16.33
C THR A 41 15.73 -6.58 -14.93
N ILE A 42 16.43 -7.41 -14.12
CA ILE A 42 16.97 -6.96 -12.84
C ILE A 42 18.00 -5.83 -13.02
N ASP A 43 18.79 -5.87 -14.10
CA ASP A 43 19.80 -4.85 -14.36
C ASP A 43 19.19 -3.46 -14.55
N GLU A 44 18.12 -3.35 -15.33
CA GLU A 44 17.40 -2.07 -15.48
C GLU A 44 16.80 -1.57 -14.17
N LEU A 45 16.26 -2.48 -13.35
CA LEU A 45 15.74 -2.10 -12.04
C LEU A 45 16.85 -1.62 -11.10
N VAL A 46 18.00 -2.31 -11.09
CA VAL A 46 19.18 -1.90 -10.31
C VAL A 46 19.67 -0.53 -10.78
N ASP A 47 19.84 -0.33 -12.08
CA ASP A 47 20.27 0.97 -12.62
C ASP A 47 19.29 2.08 -12.25
N THR A 48 17.98 1.79 -12.25
CA THR A 48 16.94 2.74 -11.83
C THR A 48 17.06 3.08 -10.35
N VAL A 49 17.08 2.08 -9.46
CA VAL A 49 17.13 2.28 -8.01
C VAL A 49 18.39 3.02 -7.59
N TYR A 50 19.52 2.73 -8.22
CA TYR A 50 20.82 3.29 -7.89
C TYR A 50 21.25 4.48 -8.76
N SER A 51 20.35 5.00 -9.62
CA SER A 51 20.65 6.14 -10.50
C SER A 51 20.97 7.45 -9.76
N TYR A 52 20.45 7.59 -8.53
CA TYR A 52 20.69 8.73 -7.64
C TYR A 52 21.70 8.41 -6.54
N ASP A 53 22.35 7.24 -6.60
CA ASP A 53 23.27 6.83 -5.56
C ASP A 53 24.56 7.64 -5.67
N TYR A 54 25.08 8.08 -4.52
CA TYR A 54 26.25 8.95 -4.48
C TYR A 54 27.55 8.20 -4.86
N ALA A 55 27.52 6.86 -4.83
CA ALA A 55 28.65 6.01 -5.20
C ALA A 55 28.66 5.65 -6.70
N PRO A 56 29.84 5.62 -7.37
CA PRO A 56 29.91 5.21 -8.77
C PRO A 56 29.38 3.79 -8.97
N LEU A 57 28.64 3.55 -10.06
CA LEU A 57 28.05 2.25 -10.42
C LEU A 57 29.04 1.08 -10.39
N GLN A 58 30.34 1.33 -10.62
CA GLN A 58 31.40 0.31 -10.53
C GLN A 58 31.55 -0.26 -9.11
N HIS A 59 31.33 0.53 -8.06
CA HIS A 59 31.32 0.07 -6.67
C HIS A 59 30.02 -0.67 -6.30
N LEU A 60 28.95 -0.44 -7.06
CA LEU A 60 27.65 -1.08 -6.87
C LEU A 60 27.57 -2.46 -7.51
N LYS A 61 28.27 -2.70 -8.63
CA LYS A 61 28.27 -3.99 -9.34
C LYS A 61 28.52 -5.20 -8.43
N GLY A 62 29.52 -5.13 -7.55
CA GLY A 62 29.80 -6.22 -6.61
C GLY A 62 28.73 -6.39 -5.53
N LYS A 63 28.04 -5.29 -5.15
CA LYS A 63 26.95 -5.30 -4.18
C LYS A 63 25.60 -5.70 -4.77
N THR A 64 25.46 -5.75 -6.09
CA THR A 64 24.18 -6.06 -6.75
C THR A 64 24.24 -7.33 -7.59
N GLU A 65 25.40 -7.96 -7.74
CA GLU A 65 25.58 -9.16 -8.57
C GLU A 65 24.67 -10.33 -8.15
N TYR A 66 24.42 -10.50 -6.85
CA TYR A 66 23.52 -11.56 -6.37
C TYR A 66 22.07 -11.37 -6.83
N LEU A 67 21.62 -10.12 -7.05
CA LEU A 67 20.26 -9.82 -7.51
C LEU A 67 19.98 -10.41 -8.89
N ARG A 68 21.01 -10.56 -9.74
CA ARG A 68 20.87 -11.19 -11.07
C ARG A 68 20.47 -12.66 -11.00
N LYS A 69 20.63 -13.29 -9.83
CA LYS A 69 20.27 -14.69 -9.58
C LYS A 69 18.91 -14.82 -8.87
N THR A 70 18.29 -13.70 -8.48
CA THR A 70 16.99 -13.73 -7.80
C THR A 70 15.85 -13.76 -8.80
N VAL A 71 14.67 -14.19 -8.34
CA VAL A 71 13.45 -14.11 -9.14
C VAL A 71 13.21 -12.65 -9.56
N CYS A 72 12.77 -12.44 -10.80
CA CYS A 72 12.55 -11.11 -11.38
C CYS A 72 11.23 -10.50 -10.91
N GLU A 73 11.04 -10.42 -9.60
CA GLU A 73 9.85 -9.87 -8.96
C GLU A 73 10.26 -9.05 -7.73
N VAL A 74 9.55 -7.95 -7.49
CA VAL A 74 9.81 -7.07 -6.36
C VAL A 74 8.52 -6.48 -5.81
N TYR A 75 8.59 -6.00 -4.56
CA TYR A 75 7.55 -5.17 -3.98
C TYR A 75 8.09 -3.80 -3.59
N PHE A 76 7.44 -2.75 -4.07
CA PHE A 76 7.61 -1.40 -3.55
C PHE A 76 6.60 -1.13 -2.44
N VAL A 77 7.09 -0.65 -1.30
CA VAL A 77 6.29 -0.27 -0.14
C VAL A 77 6.54 1.20 0.13
N PHE A 78 5.60 2.05 -0.26
CA PHE A 78 5.65 3.49 -0.05
C PHE A 78 5.11 3.83 1.33
N VAL A 79 5.84 4.69 2.05
CA VAL A 79 5.51 5.11 3.40
C VAL A 79 5.49 6.63 3.51
N GLU A 80 4.54 7.14 4.29
CA GLU A 80 4.58 8.47 4.85
C GLU A 80 5.46 8.42 6.11
N ASN A 81 6.52 9.23 6.12
CA ASN A 81 7.48 9.33 7.20
C ASN A 81 7.22 10.63 7.98
N HIS A 82 6.62 10.51 9.16
CA HIS A 82 6.21 11.63 10.00
C HIS A 82 7.39 12.30 10.69
N SER A 83 8.43 11.53 11.01
CA SER A 83 9.62 11.98 11.75
C SER A 83 10.92 11.49 11.08
N PRO A 84 11.34 12.10 9.95
CA PRO A 84 12.48 11.58 9.20
C PRO A 84 13.79 11.65 9.98
N CYS A 85 13.94 12.54 10.98
CA CYS A 85 15.16 12.65 11.80
C CYS A 85 16.44 12.57 10.96
N GLU A 86 16.59 13.53 10.05
CA GLU A 86 17.64 13.54 9.05
C GLU A 86 19.03 13.70 9.68
N ASP A 87 19.99 12.91 9.21
CA ASP A 87 21.38 12.99 9.61
C ASP A 87 22.30 12.77 8.41
N TYR A 88 23.56 13.16 8.55
CA TYR A 88 24.56 12.96 7.52
C TYR A 88 25.21 11.59 7.64
N PHE A 89 25.14 10.81 6.58
CA PHE A 89 25.78 9.49 6.46
C PHE A 89 26.76 9.44 5.30
N GLY A 90 27.65 8.45 5.32
CA GLY A 90 28.73 8.29 4.34
C GLY A 90 29.96 9.14 4.65
N ASP A 91 31.05 8.89 3.90
CA ASP A 91 32.35 9.54 4.12
C ASP A 91 32.78 10.36 2.91
N GLY A 92 33.41 11.51 3.18
CA GLY A 92 34.00 12.37 2.15
C GLY A 92 33.00 12.81 1.07
N PRO A 93 33.27 12.59 -0.23
CA PRO A 93 32.40 13.01 -1.33
C PRO A 93 31.08 12.22 -1.40
N TYR A 94 30.96 11.11 -0.66
CA TYR A 94 29.77 10.27 -0.61
C TYR A 94 28.84 10.63 0.53
N ARG A 95 29.09 11.75 1.21
CA ARG A 95 28.27 12.20 2.33
C ARG A 95 26.90 12.68 1.84
N HIS A 96 25.83 12.13 2.40
CA HIS A 96 24.46 12.41 2.00
C HIS A 96 23.54 12.43 3.22
N ILE A 97 22.32 12.94 3.03
CA ILE A 97 21.30 13.05 4.07
C ILE A 97 20.35 11.85 3.94
N GLU A 98 20.20 11.08 5.02
CA GLU A 98 19.22 9.99 5.12
C GLU A 98 18.35 10.15 6.37
N SER A 99 17.18 9.51 6.36
CA SER A 99 16.38 9.34 7.59
C SER A 99 17.03 8.30 8.50
N ARG A 100 17.38 8.69 9.74
CA ARG A 100 17.98 7.76 10.71
C ARG A 100 17.05 6.58 11.01
N GLY A 101 15.78 6.84 11.30
CA GLY A 101 14.80 5.79 11.62
C GLY A 101 14.60 4.82 10.45
N LEU A 102 14.54 5.33 9.22
CA LEU A 102 14.42 4.50 8.03
C LEU A 102 15.66 3.60 7.83
N LYS A 103 16.85 4.14 8.06
CA LYS A 103 18.11 3.40 8.00
C LYS A 103 18.21 2.31 9.07
N GLU A 104 17.87 2.64 10.31
CA GLU A 104 17.86 1.69 11.43
C GLU A 104 16.89 0.54 11.17
N LEU A 105 15.67 0.85 10.69
CA LEU A 105 14.70 -0.17 10.31
C LEU A 105 15.20 -1.04 9.15
N LYS A 106 15.77 -0.43 8.10
CA LYS A 106 16.38 -1.14 6.96
C LYS A 106 17.43 -2.15 7.44
N GLU A 107 18.32 -1.75 8.34
CA GLU A 107 19.36 -2.63 8.88
C GLU A 107 18.79 -3.72 9.79
N LYS A 108 17.80 -3.41 10.63
CA LYS A 108 17.09 -4.39 11.46
C LYS A 108 16.41 -5.48 10.62
N ILE A 109 15.76 -5.09 9.52
CA ILE A 109 15.16 -6.02 8.56
C ILE A 109 16.24 -6.91 7.94
N ARG A 110 17.37 -6.33 7.50
CA ARG A 110 18.51 -7.07 6.95
C ARG A 110 19.12 -8.04 7.95
N ASP A 111 19.31 -7.64 9.19
CA ASP A 111 19.81 -8.51 10.26
C ASP A 111 18.91 -9.72 10.52
N THR A 112 17.61 -9.54 10.31
CA THR A 112 16.60 -10.56 10.53
C THR A 112 16.51 -11.53 9.34
N PHE A 113 16.54 -11.03 8.11
CA PHE A 113 16.14 -11.82 6.92
C PHE A 113 17.23 -12.02 5.87
N ASN A 114 18.33 -11.28 5.88
CA ASN A 114 19.43 -11.58 4.96
C ASN A 114 19.98 -12.99 5.24
N PRO A 115 20.42 -13.71 4.20
CA PRO A 115 21.14 -14.95 4.36
C PRO A 115 22.35 -14.78 5.31
N ARG A 116 22.73 -15.89 5.95
CA ARG A 116 23.89 -15.95 6.82
C ARG A 116 24.84 -17.02 6.35
N GLU A 117 26.12 -16.68 6.30
CA GLU A 117 27.22 -17.60 6.04
C GLU A 117 28.13 -17.63 7.27
N ASN A 118 28.36 -18.82 7.82
CA ASN A 118 29.15 -19.00 9.04
C ASN A 118 28.68 -18.09 10.20
N GLY A 119 27.36 -17.90 10.32
CA GLY A 119 26.73 -17.05 11.34
C GLY A 119 26.78 -15.54 11.05
N LYS A 120 27.54 -15.09 10.04
CA LYS A 120 27.63 -13.68 9.64
C LYS A 120 26.59 -13.36 8.57
N ARG A 121 25.98 -12.18 8.69
CA ARG A 121 25.06 -11.63 7.69
C ARG A 121 25.81 -11.44 6.36
N THR A 122 25.23 -11.90 5.26
CA THR A 122 25.77 -11.65 3.92
C THR A 122 25.38 -10.26 3.41
N GLU A 123 26.04 -9.84 2.34
CA GLU A 123 25.67 -8.64 1.58
C GLU A 123 24.52 -8.90 0.59
N GLU A 124 23.88 -10.08 0.65
CA GLU A 124 22.69 -10.40 -0.14
C GLU A 124 21.45 -9.76 0.49
N HIS A 125 21.33 -8.45 0.34
CA HIS A 125 20.27 -7.65 0.94
C HIS A 125 18.89 -8.05 0.41
N VAL A 126 17.97 -8.38 1.31
CA VAL A 126 16.56 -8.67 0.93
C VAL A 126 15.73 -7.41 0.74
N ILE A 127 16.22 -6.26 1.20
CA ILE A 127 15.52 -4.97 1.17
C ILE A 127 16.46 -3.81 0.86
N HIS A 128 15.92 -2.81 0.18
CA HIS A 128 16.47 -1.47 -0.01
C HIS A 128 15.47 -0.43 0.51
N ALA A 129 15.93 0.77 0.86
CA ALA A 129 15.06 1.88 1.24
C ALA A 129 15.64 3.18 0.70
N SER A 130 14.78 4.12 0.34
CA SER A 130 15.17 5.45 -0.16
C SER A 130 15.99 6.23 0.84
N ASP A 131 16.96 6.99 0.36
CA ASP A 131 17.72 7.92 1.19
C ASP A 131 16.93 9.21 1.42
N ASN A 132 16.16 9.63 0.40
CA ASN A 132 15.40 10.88 0.41
C ASN A 132 14.14 10.81 -0.48
N GLN A 133 13.28 11.82 -0.34
CA GLN A 133 12.01 11.90 -1.05
C GLN A 133 12.14 12.02 -2.58
N MET A 134 13.26 12.55 -3.10
CA MET A 134 13.46 12.63 -4.55
C MET A 134 13.63 11.24 -5.18
N GLN A 135 14.31 10.32 -4.49
CA GLN A 135 14.38 8.92 -4.93
C GLN A 135 12.98 8.29 -4.96
N THR A 136 12.15 8.57 -3.96
CA THR A 136 10.73 8.13 -3.94
C THR A 136 9.94 8.68 -5.11
N ASP A 137 10.06 9.98 -5.42
CA ASP A 137 9.41 10.61 -6.58
C ASP A 137 9.83 9.94 -7.88
N TYR A 138 11.14 9.71 -8.04
CA TYR A 138 11.70 9.09 -9.23
C TYR A 138 11.19 7.66 -9.44
N ILE A 139 11.17 6.84 -8.38
CA ILE A 139 10.65 5.47 -8.46
C ILE A 139 9.16 5.45 -8.79
N LEU A 140 8.35 6.34 -8.21
CA LEU A 140 6.94 6.45 -8.59
C LEU A 140 6.77 6.76 -10.08
N ARG A 141 7.59 7.66 -10.63
CA ARG A 141 7.57 7.97 -12.08
C ARG A 141 8.04 6.80 -12.94
N TYR A 142 9.07 6.07 -12.51
CA TYR A 142 9.50 4.83 -13.17
C TYR A 142 8.35 3.82 -13.26
N LEU A 143 7.56 3.68 -12.21
CA LEU A 143 6.35 2.86 -12.16
C LEU A 143 5.14 3.46 -12.90
N ARG A 144 5.35 4.53 -13.69
CA ARG A 144 4.32 5.26 -14.46
C ARG A 144 3.22 5.88 -13.61
N LEU A 145 3.56 6.30 -12.39
CA LEU A 145 2.69 7.03 -11.48
C LEU A 145 3.09 8.51 -11.43
N ASN A 146 2.21 9.34 -10.87
CA ASN A 146 2.35 10.80 -10.85
C ASN A 146 3.37 11.33 -9.82
N GLY A 147 4.43 10.59 -9.51
CA GLY A 147 5.39 10.98 -8.48
C GLY A 147 4.73 11.14 -7.11
N ILE A 148 5.31 11.99 -6.26
CA ILE A 148 4.79 12.30 -4.92
C ILE A 148 3.38 12.92 -4.95
N ASP A 149 3.03 13.62 -6.03
CA ASP A 149 1.69 14.21 -6.23
C ASP A 149 0.59 13.13 -6.35
N LEU A 150 0.95 11.85 -6.39
CA LEU A 150 0.02 10.76 -6.19
C LEU A 150 -0.65 10.83 -4.81
N PHE A 151 0.09 11.18 -3.76
CA PHE A 151 -0.37 11.14 -2.37
C PHE A 151 -0.96 12.45 -1.88
N THR A 152 -0.97 13.50 -2.70
CA THR A 152 -1.64 14.76 -2.34
C THR A 152 -3.16 14.61 -2.53
N ASN A 153 -3.93 15.05 -1.54
CA ASN A 153 -5.40 14.98 -1.63
C ASN A 153 -5.89 15.92 -2.75
N LYS A 154 -6.54 15.35 -3.76
CA LYS A 154 -7.04 16.07 -4.94
C LYS A 154 -8.47 16.58 -4.77
N HIS A 155 -9.11 16.27 -3.66
CA HIS A 155 -10.53 16.47 -3.45
C HIS A 155 -10.75 17.54 -2.37
N LEU A 156 -11.31 18.68 -2.77
CA LEU A 156 -11.54 19.81 -1.85
C LEU A 156 -12.70 19.56 -0.87
N SER A 157 -13.68 18.75 -1.27
CA SER A 157 -14.97 18.63 -0.57
C SER A 157 -15.34 17.19 -0.17
N LEU A 158 -14.51 16.20 -0.51
CA LEU A 158 -14.73 14.79 -0.21
C LEU A 158 -13.40 14.17 0.21
N ASP A 159 -13.31 13.56 1.38
CA ASP A 159 -12.09 12.84 1.78
C ASP A 159 -12.05 11.48 1.06
N ALA A 160 -11.56 11.51 -0.18
CA ALA A 160 -11.46 10.34 -1.05
C ALA A 160 -10.00 9.95 -1.28
N PRO A 161 -9.69 8.64 -1.31
CA PRO A 161 -8.33 8.17 -1.52
C PRO A 161 -7.81 8.47 -2.93
N TYR A 162 -6.49 8.44 -3.12
CA TYR A 162 -5.81 8.83 -4.35
C TYR A 162 -6.26 8.07 -5.61
N HIS A 163 -6.81 6.86 -5.45
CA HIS A 163 -7.28 6.01 -6.55
C HIS A 163 -8.69 6.40 -7.04
N VAL A 164 -9.44 7.19 -6.26
CA VAL A 164 -10.72 7.75 -6.70
C VAL A 164 -10.42 8.93 -7.61
N GLN A 165 -10.83 8.81 -8.87
CA GLN A 165 -10.74 9.89 -9.86
C GLN A 165 -11.41 11.16 -9.33
N LYS A 166 -10.93 12.33 -9.81
CA LYS A 166 -11.44 13.64 -9.39
C LYS A 166 -12.97 13.67 -9.48
N VAL A 167 -13.63 13.84 -8.34
CA VAL A 167 -15.09 13.92 -8.27
C VAL A 167 -15.51 15.37 -8.51
N SER A 168 -16.21 15.64 -9.60
CA SER A 168 -16.74 16.97 -9.96
C SER A 168 -17.99 17.30 -9.14
N SER A 169 -18.87 16.32 -8.95
CA SER A 169 -20.10 16.43 -8.18
C SER A 169 -20.46 15.12 -7.50
N PHE A 170 -21.12 15.23 -6.36
CA PHE A 170 -21.68 14.11 -5.61
C PHE A 170 -22.89 14.57 -4.80
N SER A 171 -23.74 13.61 -4.43
CA SER A 171 -24.85 13.83 -3.50
C SER A 171 -24.67 12.95 -2.26
N ILE A 172 -25.10 13.46 -1.11
CA ILE A 172 -25.13 12.66 0.14
C ILE A 172 -26.52 12.04 0.25
N ARG A 173 -26.57 10.71 0.30
CA ARG A 173 -27.84 9.97 0.39
C ARG A 173 -27.80 9.00 1.56
N LYS A 174 -28.94 8.87 2.25
CA LYS A 174 -29.17 7.75 3.17
C LYS A 174 -29.83 6.63 2.36
N ILE A 175 -29.21 5.46 2.33
CA ILE A 175 -29.69 4.31 1.54
C ILE A 175 -29.76 3.04 2.39
N PRO A 176 -30.61 2.07 2.02
CA PRO A 176 -30.63 0.77 2.69
C PRO A 176 -29.32 0.02 2.50
N MET A 177 -28.78 -0.58 3.56
CA MET A 177 -27.53 -1.34 3.52
C MET A 177 -27.58 -2.51 2.52
N PHE A 178 -28.75 -3.12 2.32
CA PHE A 178 -28.94 -4.21 1.36
C PHE A 178 -28.84 -3.77 -0.11
N SER A 179 -28.93 -2.47 -0.41
CA SER A 179 -28.77 -1.96 -1.78
C SER A 179 -27.30 -1.75 -2.16
N LEU A 180 -26.37 -1.85 -1.21
CA LEU A 180 -24.94 -1.78 -1.48
C LEU A 180 -24.41 -3.03 -2.18
N ARG A 181 -23.54 -2.82 -3.16
CA ARG A 181 -22.79 -3.84 -3.87
C ARG A 181 -21.30 -3.55 -3.74
N CYS A 182 -20.53 -4.55 -3.35
CA CYS A 182 -19.09 -4.47 -3.26
C CYS A 182 -18.46 -5.11 -4.49
N ASN A 183 -17.32 -4.61 -4.94
CA ASN A 183 -16.47 -5.33 -5.88
C ASN A 183 -15.32 -5.96 -5.08
N ILE A 184 -15.26 -7.29 -5.09
CA ILE A 184 -14.12 -8.04 -4.53
C ILE A 184 -13.27 -8.58 -5.68
N VAL A 185 -11.98 -8.76 -5.43
CA VAL A 185 -11.08 -9.37 -6.40
C VAL A 185 -11.26 -10.89 -6.38
N VAL A 186 -11.35 -11.52 -7.54
CA VAL A 186 -11.36 -13.00 -7.67
C VAL A 186 -10.45 -13.43 -8.81
N GLY A 187 -9.98 -14.68 -8.76
CA GLY A 187 -9.00 -15.23 -9.69
C GLY A 187 -7.70 -15.55 -8.97
N ASP A 188 -6.58 -15.53 -9.70
CA ASP A 188 -5.25 -15.61 -9.12
C ASP A 188 -4.61 -14.23 -8.99
N ALA A 189 -3.43 -14.15 -8.37
CA ALA A 189 -2.75 -12.88 -8.12
C ALA A 189 -2.52 -12.07 -9.41
N ILE A 190 -2.12 -12.76 -10.50
CA ILE A 190 -1.76 -12.15 -11.79
C ILE A 190 -3.00 -11.91 -12.66
N VAL A 191 -3.85 -12.92 -12.79
CA VAL A 191 -5.08 -12.89 -13.58
C VAL A 191 -6.28 -12.83 -12.65
N HIS A 192 -6.74 -11.61 -12.40
CA HIS A 192 -7.87 -11.33 -11.53
C HIS A 192 -8.91 -10.43 -12.22
N VAL A 193 -10.15 -10.51 -11.71
CA VAL A 193 -11.25 -9.67 -12.14
C VAL A 193 -12.06 -9.19 -10.94
N PRO A 194 -12.71 -8.01 -11.02
CA PRO A 194 -13.69 -7.62 -10.02
C PRO A 194 -14.94 -8.50 -10.12
N LYS A 195 -15.38 -9.04 -8.99
CA LYS A 195 -16.67 -9.71 -8.82
C LYS A 195 -17.57 -8.86 -7.93
N ARG A 196 -18.71 -8.45 -8.50
CA ARG A 196 -19.75 -7.76 -7.76
C ARG A 196 -20.43 -8.73 -6.78
N THR A 197 -20.63 -8.30 -5.54
CA THR A 197 -21.19 -9.13 -4.47
C THR A 197 -21.92 -8.28 -3.41
N THR A 198 -22.61 -8.92 -2.47
CA THR A 198 -23.20 -8.25 -1.29
C THR A 198 -22.15 -8.00 -0.22
N VAL A 199 -22.43 -7.10 0.73
CA VAL A 199 -21.50 -6.78 1.84
C VAL A 199 -21.18 -8.04 2.65
N GLU A 200 -22.20 -8.85 2.95
CA GLU A 200 -22.10 -10.08 3.73
C GLU A 200 -21.23 -11.15 3.08
N SER A 201 -21.15 -11.14 1.75
CA SER A 201 -20.34 -12.09 0.98
C SER A 201 -18.89 -11.64 0.78
N THR A 202 -18.50 -10.48 1.33
CA THR A 202 -17.11 -10.02 1.24
C THR A 202 -16.20 -10.75 2.24
N PRO A 203 -14.91 -10.93 1.91
CA PRO A 203 -13.91 -11.41 2.87
C PRO A 203 -13.87 -10.56 4.15
N HIS A 204 -14.07 -9.24 4.02
CA HIS A 204 -14.12 -8.30 5.14
C HIS A 204 -15.21 -8.65 6.16
N TYR A 205 -16.46 -8.79 5.72
CA TYR A 205 -17.56 -9.13 6.60
C TYR A 205 -17.42 -10.53 7.22
N ARG A 206 -16.95 -11.49 6.42
CA ARG A 206 -16.68 -12.86 6.89
C ARG A 206 -15.63 -12.88 7.99
N ALA A 207 -14.54 -12.13 7.85
CA ALA A 207 -13.56 -11.99 8.92
C ALA A 207 -14.14 -11.33 10.17
N LEU A 208 -14.94 -10.27 10.05
CA LEU A 208 -15.63 -9.69 11.21
C LEU A 208 -16.59 -10.68 11.88
N SER A 209 -17.10 -11.65 11.12
CA SER A 209 -17.97 -12.72 11.61
C SER A 209 -17.21 -13.96 12.10
N GLY A 210 -15.88 -13.88 12.25
CA GLY A 210 -15.02 -14.92 12.81
C GLY A 210 -14.22 -15.74 11.80
N GLU A 211 -14.48 -15.59 10.50
CA GLU A 211 -13.75 -16.31 9.44
C GLU A 211 -12.46 -15.58 9.02
N HIS A 212 -11.56 -15.35 9.97
CA HIS A 212 -10.35 -14.52 9.79
C HIS A 212 -9.48 -14.96 8.60
N HIS A 213 -9.28 -16.27 8.45
CA HIS A 213 -8.45 -16.86 7.41
C HIS A 213 -8.87 -16.46 5.99
N VAL A 214 -10.15 -16.19 5.76
CA VAL A 214 -10.68 -15.78 4.44
C VAL A 214 -10.14 -14.43 4.05
N TYR A 215 -10.07 -13.49 5.00
CA TYR A 215 -9.54 -12.16 4.74
C TYR A 215 -8.03 -12.16 4.65
N ASP A 216 -7.34 -12.92 5.50
CA ASP A 216 -5.88 -13.07 5.42
C ASP A 216 -5.45 -13.65 4.08
N GLU A 217 -6.11 -14.72 3.61
CA GLU A 217 -5.81 -15.32 2.31
C GLU A 217 -6.12 -14.35 1.17
N TYR A 218 -7.25 -13.66 1.22
CA TYR A 218 -7.62 -12.63 0.24
C TYR A 218 -6.57 -11.53 0.13
N VAL A 219 -6.17 -10.95 1.26
CA VAL A 219 -5.12 -9.92 1.31
C VAL A 219 -3.80 -10.48 0.83
N ARG A 220 -3.35 -11.62 1.37
CA ARG A 220 -2.05 -12.21 1.01
C ARG A 220 -1.92 -12.49 -0.48
N THR A 221 -3.01 -12.90 -1.12
CA THR A 221 -3.08 -13.24 -2.55
C THR A 221 -3.00 -12.00 -3.44
N TYR A 222 -3.69 -10.91 -3.08
CA TYR A 222 -3.87 -9.77 -3.98
C TYR A 222 -3.10 -8.49 -3.58
N LEU A 223 -2.46 -8.47 -2.41
CA LEU A 223 -1.69 -7.31 -1.92
C LEU A 223 -0.50 -7.01 -2.82
N GLY A 224 -0.32 -5.73 -3.15
CA GLY A 224 0.62 -5.21 -4.14
C GLY A 224 0.12 -5.29 -5.58
N MET A 225 -0.93 -6.06 -5.88
CA MET A 225 -1.46 -6.21 -7.23
C MET A 225 -2.79 -5.50 -7.35
N ALA A 226 -3.90 -6.23 -7.15
CA ALA A 226 -5.24 -5.65 -7.17
C ALA A 226 -5.55 -4.83 -5.91
N LEU A 227 -4.90 -5.16 -4.79
CA LEU A 227 -5.00 -4.44 -3.53
C LEU A 227 -3.70 -3.68 -3.29
N THR A 228 -3.73 -2.36 -3.32
CA THR A 228 -2.49 -1.56 -3.19
C THR A 228 -2.41 -0.75 -1.91
N ASP A 229 -3.44 -0.73 -1.09
CA ASP A 229 -3.43 -0.04 0.20
C ASP A 229 -3.00 -1.00 1.32
N ASP A 230 -2.65 -0.46 2.50
CA ASP A 230 -2.15 -1.26 3.63
C ASP A 230 -3.25 -2.08 4.34
N HIS A 231 -3.72 -3.12 3.65
CA HIS A 231 -4.68 -4.06 4.18
C HIS A 231 -3.98 -5.16 4.98
N CYS A 232 -4.49 -5.42 6.19
CA CYS A 232 -4.21 -6.61 6.97
C CYS A 232 -5.37 -6.86 7.95
N LEU A 233 -5.50 -8.09 8.43
CA LEU A 233 -6.57 -8.45 9.37
C LEU A 233 -6.50 -7.64 10.66
N GLU A 234 -5.30 -7.42 11.20
CA GLU A 234 -5.13 -6.63 12.42
C GLU A 234 -5.68 -5.20 12.25
N ASN A 235 -5.40 -4.55 11.11
CA ASN A 235 -5.95 -3.23 10.78
C ASN A 235 -7.48 -3.25 10.70
N LEU A 236 -8.08 -4.27 10.07
CA LEU A 236 -9.54 -4.42 10.00
C LEU A 236 -10.17 -4.59 11.38
N LEU A 237 -9.60 -5.48 12.21
CA LEU A 237 -10.12 -5.76 13.55
C LEU A 237 -9.96 -4.54 14.47
N ARG A 238 -8.80 -3.87 14.41
CA ARG A 238 -8.54 -2.63 15.14
C ARG A 238 -9.51 -1.53 14.75
N LEU A 239 -9.71 -1.31 13.44
CA LEU A 239 -10.69 -0.36 12.93
C LEU A 239 -12.10 -0.68 13.46
N SER A 240 -12.49 -1.95 13.44
CA SER A 240 -13.82 -2.40 13.85
C SER A 240 -14.14 -2.18 15.33
N ARG A 241 -13.15 -2.22 16.24
CA ARG A 241 -13.40 -2.08 17.70
C ARG A 241 -14.01 -0.72 18.05
N ASP A 242 -13.38 0.35 17.62
CA ASP A 242 -13.77 1.72 17.99
C ASP A 242 -14.40 2.51 16.84
N PHE A 243 -14.81 1.82 15.77
CA PHE A 243 -15.35 2.46 14.58
C PHE A 243 -16.56 3.35 14.91
N ARG A 244 -16.50 4.62 14.50
CA ARG A 244 -17.62 5.55 14.56
C ARG A 244 -17.75 6.24 13.22
N TYR A 245 -18.76 5.85 12.46
CA TYR A 245 -18.92 6.32 11.09
C TYR A 245 -19.30 7.80 11.07
N LEU A 246 -18.53 8.58 10.29
CA LEU A 246 -18.68 10.03 10.13
C LEU A 246 -18.61 10.83 11.46
N SER A 247 -17.93 10.29 12.48
CA SER A 247 -17.62 11.09 13.67
C SER A 247 -16.34 11.90 13.46
N PRO A 248 -16.22 13.11 14.00
CA PRO A 248 -14.99 13.89 13.93
C PRO A 248 -13.75 13.09 14.39
N PRO A 249 -12.60 13.23 13.73
CA PRO A 249 -12.31 14.10 12.58
C PRO A 249 -12.61 13.48 11.20
N TYR A 250 -13.39 12.39 11.13
CA TYR A 250 -13.62 11.59 9.92
C TYR A 250 -15.02 11.80 9.30
N ASP A 251 -15.62 12.97 9.55
CA ASP A 251 -16.94 13.37 9.04
C ASP A 251 -16.98 13.56 7.51
N GLY A 252 -15.82 13.55 6.85
CA GLY A 252 -15.67 13.52 5.39
C GLY A 252 -15.50 12.12 4.78
N ASN A 253 -15.33 11.07 5.59
CA ASN A 253 -14.91 9.73 5.13
C ASN A 253 -16.12 8.85 4.76
N TYR A 254 -16.93 9.33 3.83
CA TYR A 254 -18.09 8.62 3.33
C TYR A 254 -17.71 7.28 2.71
N ILE A 255 -18.63 6.31 2.73
CA ILE A 255 -18.63 5.24 1.75
C ILE A 255 -18.98 5.90 0.41
N ILE A 256 -18.06 5.80 -0.55
CA ILE A 256 -18.20 6.41 -1.87
C ILE A 256 -18.80 5.38 -2.80
N THR A 257 -19.87 5.75 -3.48
CA THR A 257 -20.68 4.84 -4.30
C THR A 257 -21.01 5.45 -5.65
N ARG A 258 -21.36 4.58 -6.59
CA ARG A 258 -22.02 4.93 -7.86
C ARG A 258 -23.34 4.17 -7.96
N GLU A 259 -24.40 4.87 -8.33
CA GLU A 259 -25.69 4.26 -8.62
C GLU A 259 -25.62 3.45 -9.93
N LEU A 260 -26.25 2.27 -9.92
CA LEU A 260 -26.33 1.36 -11.05
C LEU A 260 -27.75 1.43 -11.66
N ASP A 261 -27.88 0.97 -12.90
CA ASP A 261 -29.16 1.00 -13.65
C ASP A 261 -30.28 0.21 -12.97
N ASP A 262 -29.92 -0.78 -12.13
CA ASP A 262 -30.87 -1.59 -11.36
C ASP A 262 -31.29 -0.95 -10.02
N GLY A 263 -30.88 0.30 -9.75
CA GLY A 263 -31.16 1.04 -8.53
C GLY A 263 -30.30 0.63 -7.32
N THR A 264 -29.32 -0.25 -7.50
CA THR A 264 -28.33 -0.59 -6.46
C THR A 264 -27.11 0.33 -6.52
N PHE A 265 -26.26 0.29 -5.49
CA PHE A 265 -25.13 1.20 -5.34
C PHE A 265 -23.83 0.42 -5.27
N SER A 266 -22.99 0.56 -6.29
CA SER A 266 -21.64 -0.04 -6.28
C SER A 266 -20.71 0.81 -5.43
N ILE A 267 -20.11 0.21 -4.40
CA ILE A 267 -19.04 0.83 -3.62
C ILE A 267 -17.81 0.98 -4.50
N ILE A 268 -17.26 2.20 -4.51
CA ILE A 268 -15.98 2.56 -5.10
C ILE A 268 -14.91 2.59 -4.03
N ASP A 269 -15.22 3.17 -2.87
CA ASP A 269 -14.36 3.17 -1.68
C ASP A 269 -15.20 3.00 -0.39
N GLY A 270 -14.62 2.33 0.61
CA GLY A 270 -15.25 2.13 1.91
C GLY A 270 -15.85 0.74 2.16
N VAL A 271 -15.37 -0.31 1.49
CA VAL A 271 -15.83 -1.70 1.73
C VAL A 271 -15.62 -2.11 3.19
N HIS A 272 -14.48 -1.77 3.82
CA HIS A 272 -14.26 -2.01 5.25
C HIS A 272 -15.32 -1.33 6.12
N ARG A 273 -15.65 -0.06 5.83
CA ARG A 273 -16.66 0.70 6.57
C ARG A 273 -18.04 0.06 6.43
N ALA A 274 -18.43 -0.32 5.20
CA ALA A 274 -19.68 -1.01 4.94
C ALA A 274 -19.77 -2.36 5.68
N ALA A 275 -18.70 -3.16 5.64
CA ALA A 275 -18.62 -4.44 6.33
C ALA A 275 -18.77 -4.29 7.85
N ILE A 276 -18.10 -3.31 8.46
CA ILE A 276 -18.21 -3.03 9.91
C ILE A 276 -19.62 -2.60 10.27
N LEU A 277 -20.21 -1.65 9.52
CA LEU A 277 -21.57 -1.18 9.78
C LEU A 277 -22.59 -2.31 9.66
N LYS A 278 -22.47 -3.13 8.61
CA LYS A 278 -23.35 -4.28 8.42
C LYS A 278 -23.17 -5.32 9.53
N HIS A 279 -21.94 -5.59 9.97
CA HIS A 279 -21.66 -6.50 11.08
C HIS A 279 -22.28 -6.01 12.41
N ARG A 280 -22.36 -4.69 12.59
CA ARG A 280 -23.02 -4.04 13.74
C ARG A 280 -24.54 -3.92 13.61
N GLY A 281 -25.15 -4.50 12.57
CA GLY A 281 -26.60 -4.50 12.39
C GLY A 281 -27.18 -3.17 11.89
N VAL A 282 -26.38 -2.34 11.20
CA VAL A 282 -26.87 -1.10 10.60
C VAL A 282 -27.64 -1.40 9.31
N ASP A 283 -28.92 -1.03 9.29
CA ASP A 283 -29.81 -1.28 8.15
C ASP A 283 -29.84 -0.16 7.10
N GLU A 284 -29.44 1.06 7.47
CA GLU A 284 -29.35 2.22 6.58
C GLU A 284 -28.05 2.98 6.79
N VAL A 285 -27.45 3.48 5.73
CA VAL A 285 -26.15 4.13 5.77
C VAL A 285 -26.12 5.39 4.91
N ILE A 286 -25.43 6.41 5.42
CA ILE A 286 -25.16 7.64 4.69
C ILE A 286 -23.99 7.39 3.75
N VAL A 287 -24.14 7.70 2.46
CA VAL A 287 -23.10 7.51 1.44
C VAL A 287 -22.93 8.77 0.61
N ALA A 288 -21.75 8.93 0.00
CA ALA A 288 -21.53 9.87 -1.09
C ALA A 288 -21.79 9.12 -2.41
N VAL A 289 -22.76 9.58 -3.20
CA VAL A 289 -23.04 9.06 -4.53
C VAL A 289 -22.43 10.00 -5.54
N ILE A 290 -21.41 9.54 -6.28
CA ILE A 290 -20.73 10.34 -7.29
C ILE A 290 -21.49 10.27 -8.62
N ASP A 291 -21.56 11.40 -9.32
CA ASP A 291 -22.19 11.47 -10.63
C ASP A 291 -21.26 10.86 -11.71
N GLN A 292 -21.84 10.34 -12.79
CA GLN A 292 -21.07 9.81 -13.92
C GLN A 292 -20.48 10.95 -14.75
N ASP A 293 -19.29 11.42 -14.41
CA ASP A 293 -18.40 12.07 -15.38
C ASP A 293 -17.23 11.12 -15.67
N LEU A 294 -17.43 10.20 -16.62
CA LEU A 294 -16.33 9.45 -17.23
C LEU A 294 -15.83 10.22 -18.45
N SER A 295 -14.98 11.23 -18.23
CA SER A 295 -13.98 11.55 -19.25
C SER A 295 -12.86 10.52 -19.11
N CYS A 296 -12.82 9.56 -20.03
CA CYS A 296 -11.67 8.69 -20.27
C CYS A 296 -10.39 9.49 -20.50
#